data_AF-A0A9N9MMD8-F1
#
_entry.id   AF-A0A9N9MMD8-F1
#
_cell.length_a   1.000
_cell.length_b   1.000
_cell.length_c   1.000
_cell.angle_alpha   90.00
_cell.angle_beta   90.00
_cell.angle_gamma   90.00
#
_symmetry.space_group_name_H-M   'P 1'
#
loop_
_entity.id
_entity.type
_entity.pdbx_description
1 polymer ?
#
loop_
_entity_poly.entity_id
_entity_poly.type
_entity_poly.pdbx_seq_one_letter_code
_entity_poly.pdbx_strand_id
1 'polypeptide(L)'
;MLVKHPKTSLRKWIKRGALVAAVFEVAAFGVTYFGWSKINRDRETRKHLKENYPFILEVYYRTSELIDSTNQVRKVDEAYWKAISTPEVTLMEPSRFIKSLFWLTSLTGFGYILLLTTTPKEEQFKKVSNDYPGVDKFNKLTKQEQLLAVLEKASRSDKPIYRLSKEEIDKDIRK
;
A
#
# COMPACT_ATOMS: atom_id res chain seq x y z
N MET A 1 74.63 26.79 27.46
CA MET A 1 74.31 26.09 26.19
C MET A 1 73.10 25.20 26.42
N LEU A 2 72.01 25.34 25.66
CA LEU A 2 70.83 24.47 25.80
C LEU A 2 71.13 23.06 25.29
N VAL A 3 71.01 22.07 26.17
CA VAL A 3 71.15 20.65 25.82
C VAL A 3 69.94 20.23 24.97
N LYS A 4 70.17 20.00 23.67
CA LYS A 4 69.14 19.44 22.76
C LYS A 4 69.04 17.93 22.99
N HIS A 5 67.95 17.47 23.59
CA HIS A 5 67.62 16.05 23.59
C HIS A 5 67.18 15.62 22.18
N PRO A 6 67.76 14.57 21.58
CA PRO A 6 67.34 14.09 20.28
C PRO A 6 65.87 13.64 20.35
N LYS A 7 65.02 14.20 19.48
CA LYS A 7 63.61 13.80 19.39
C LYS A 7 63.56 12.31 19.00
N THR A 8 63.10 11.46 19.92
CA THR A 8 63.06 10.00 19.76
C THR A 8 62.25 9.60 18.51
N SER A 9 62.91 8.96 17.56
CA SER A 9 62.32 8.50 16.29
C SER A 9 61.16 7.52 16.51
N LEU A 10 61.22 6.72 17.57
CA LEU A 10 60.16 5.80 18.02
C LEU A 10 58.82 6.50 18.27
N ARG A 11 58.83 7.68 18.90
CA ARG A 11 57.59 8.42 19.20
C ARG A 11 56.88 8.86 17.92
N LYS A 12 57.62 9.12 16.83
CA LYS A 12 57.04 9.46 15.53
C LYS A 12 56.40 8.24 14.87
N TRP A 13 57.03 7.07 14.97
CA TRP A 13 56.49 5.81 14.45
C TRP A 13 55.22 5.37 15.18
N ILE A 14 55.22 5.44 16.51
CA ILE A 14 54.03 5.11 17.32
C ILE A 14 52.87 6.05 16.96
N LYS A 15 53.11 7.36 16.83
CA LYS A 15 52.05 8.31 16.44
C LYS A 15 51.47 8.02 15.05
N ARG A 16 52.31 7.65 14.09
CA ARG A 16 51.87 7.26 12.74
C ARG A 16 51.11 5.94 12.75
N GLY A 17 51.61 4.94 13.48
CA GLY A 17 50.94 3.66 13.66
C GLY A 17 49.57 3.81 14.32
N ALA A 18 49.47 4.62 15.37
CA ALA A 18 48.20 4.91 16.05
C ALA A 18 47.20 5.62 15.13
N LEU A 19 47.66 6.57 14.30
CA LEU A 19 46.79 7.24 13.33
C LEU A 19 46.27 6.26 12.28
N VAL A 20 47.14 5.40 11.72
CA VAL A 20 46.75 4.38 10.75
C VAL A 20 45.77 3.38 11.36
N ALA A 21 46.05 2.92 12.59
CA ALA A 21 45.15 2.03 13.32
C ALA A 21 43.78 2.68 13.55
N ALA A 22 43.73 3.95 13.97
CA ALA A 22 42.48 4.67 14.16
C ALA A 22 41.69 4.84 12.86
N VAL A 23 42.35 5.17 11.74
CA VAL A 23 41.69 5.26 10.43
C VAL A 23 41.16 3.90 9.99
N PHE A 24 41.95 2.84 10.19
CA PHE A 24 41.55 1.48 9.87
C PHE A 24 40.34 1.04 10.70
N GLU A 25 40.34 1.32 12.00
CA GLU A 25 39.25 1.00 12.91
C GLU A 25 37.96 1.72 12.51
N VAL A 26 38.03 3.02 12.22
CA VAL A 26 36.86 3.79 11.75
C VAL A 26 36.34 3.24 10.42
N ALA A 27 37.23 2.89 9.49
CA ALA A 27 36.84 2.29 8.21
C ALA A 27 36.17 0.92 8.41
N ALA A 28 36.77 0.05 9.23
CA ALA A 28 36.23 -1.27 9.55
C ALA A 28 34.88 -1.18 10.26
N PHE A 29 34.74 -0.23 11.20
CA PHE A 29 33.47 0.03 11.89
C PHE A 29 32.41 0.52 10.91
N GLY A 30 32.77 1.43 9.99
CA GLY A 30 31.88 1.91 8.94
C GLY A 30 31.39 0.79 8.01
N VAL A 31 32.30 -0.07 7.54
CA VAL A 31 31.95 -1.22 6.69
C VAL A 31 31.05 -2.19 7.44
N THR A 32 31.37 -2.50 8.70
CA THR A 32 30.58 -3.41 9.52
C THR A 32 29.18 -2.86 9.78
N TYR A 33 29.08 -1.58 10.14
CA TYR A 33 27.80 -0.91 10.40
C TYR A 33 26.95 -0.82 9.12
N PHE A 34 27.55 -0.45 7.99
CA PHE A 34 26.84 -0.36 6.72
C PHE A 34 26.38 -1.73 6.24
N GLY A 35 27.24 -2.75 6.37
CA GLY A 35 26.90 -4.14 6.09
C GLY A 35 25.72 -4.61 6.95
N TRP A 36 25.79 -4.40 8.26
CA TRP A 36 24.72 -4.75 9.19
C TRP A 36 23.40 -4.01 8.87
N SER A 37 23.48 -2.71 8.59
CA SER A 37 22.32 -1.89 8.21
C SER A 37 21.65 -2.41 6.94
N LYS A 38 22.45 -2.78 5.93
CA LYS A 38 21.97 -3.33 4.66
C LYS A 38 21.26 -4.67 4.86
N ILE A 39 21.84 -5.56 5.67
CA ILE A 39 21.24 -6.87 6.01
C ILE A 39 19.90 -6.71 6.74
N ASN A 40 19.77 -5.71 7.62
CA ASN A 40 18.53 -5.44 8.33
C ASN A 40 17.42 -4.90 7.43
N ARG A 41 17.77 -4.06 6.44
CA ARG A 41 16.81 -3.38 5.55
C ARG A 41 16.29 -4.29 4.44
N ASP A 42 17.16 -5.06 3.81
CA ASP A 42 16.84 -5.73 2.55
C ASP A 42 16.83 -7.26 2.71
N ARG A 43 15.65 -7.89 2.56
CA ARG A 43 15.52 -9.36 2.60
C ARG A 43 16.26 -10.05 1.45
N GLU A 44 16.39 -9.38 0.29
CA GLU A 44 17.15 -9.90 -0.86
C GLU A 44 18.64 -10.06 -0.54
N THR A 45 19.21 -9.15 0.25
CA THR A 45 20.61 -9.25 0.66
C THR A 45 20.82 -10.44 1.59
N ARG A 46 19.85 -10.73 2.47
CA ARG A 46 19.85 -11.95 3.29
C ARG A 46 19.73 -13.21 2.45
N LYS A 47 18.95 -13.17 1.37
CA LYS A 47 18.86 -14.29 0.40
C LYS A 47 20.18 -14.50 -0.34
N HIS A 48 20.80 -13.43 -0.83
CA HIS A 48 22.10 -13.48 -1.49
C HIS A 48 23.20 -14.01 -0.54
N LEU A 49 23.19 -13.58 0.72
CA LEU A 49 24.08 -14.10 1.76
C LEU A 49 23.82 -15.57 2.04
N LYS A 50 22.56 -16.03 2.05
CA LYS A 50 22.26 -17.46 2.21
C LYS A 50 22.88 -18.31 1.10
N GLU A 51 22.81 -17.82 -0.15
CA GLU A 51 23.27 -18.57 -1.33
C GLU A 51 24.81 -18.56 -1.45
N ASN A 52 25.47 -17.44 -1.14
CA ASN A 52 26.92 -17.29 -1.35
C ASN A 52 27.75 -17.44 -0.08
N TYR A 53 27.22 -17.01 1.07
CA TYR A 53 27.94 -16.92 2.35
C TYR A 53 27.06 -17.34 3.54
N PRO A 54 26.57 -18.60 3.59
CA PRO A 54 25.60 -19.04 4.59
C PRO A 54 26.10 -18.85 6.03
N PHE A 55 27.41 -18.98 6.25
CA PHE A 55 28.05 -18.73 7.54
C PHE A 55 27.82 -17.31 8.06
N ILE A 56 27.96 -16.29 7.20
CA ILE A 56 27.79 -14.88 7.61
C ILE A 56 26.34 -14.63 8.04
N LEU A 57 25.39 -15.18 7.30
CA LEU A 57 23.98 -15.07 7.63
C LEU A 57 23.63 -15.78 8.95
N GLU A 58 24.25 -16.93 9.22
CA GLU A 58 24.06 -17.64 10.48
C GLU A 58 24.58 -16.82 11.67
N VAL A 59 25.78 -16.24 11.55
CA VAL A 59 26.34 -15.35 12.56
C VAL A 59 25.42 -14.14 12.79
N TYR A 60 24.89 -13.55 11.71
CA TYR A 60 23.91 -12.47 11.81
C TYR A 60 22.66 -12.90 12.60
N TYR A 61 22.09 -14.08 12.31
CA TYR A 61 20.92 -14.54 13.05
C TYR A 61 21.24 -14.85 14.52
N ARG A 62 22.35 -15.57 14.79
CA ARG A 62 22.77 -15.88 16.16
C ARG A 62 23.00 -14.61 16.98
N THR A 63 23.67 -13.62 16.42
CA THR A 63 23.89 -12.33 17.09
C THR A 63 22.58 -11.58 17.32
N SER A 64 21.65 -11.60 16.37
CA SER A 64 20.33 -10.98 16.56
C SER A 64 19.47 -11.69 17.63
N GLU A 65 19.55 -13.02 17.71
CA GLU A 65 18.84 -13.84 18.71
C GLU A 65 19.45 -13.71 20.11
N LEU A 66 20.77 -13.47 20.19
CA LEU A 66 21.45 -13.18 21.44
C LEU A 66 21.07 -11.80 22.00
N ILE A 67 20.88 -10.81 21.13
CA ILE A 67 20.48 -9.45 21.53
C ILE A 67 18.98 -9.41 21.89
N ASP A 68 18.14 -10.08 21.11
CA ASP A 68 16.71 -10.16 21.32
C ASP A 68 16.22 -11.59 21.06
N SER A 69 15.93 -12.32 22.14
CA SER A 69 15.46 -13.71 22.08
C SER A 69 14.06 -13.85 21.48
N THR A 70 13.29 -12.77 21.39
CA THR A 70 11.96 -12.75 20.76
C THR A 70 12.04 -12.56 19.24
N ASN A 71 13.21 -12.22 18.72
CA ASN A 71 13.43 -11.93 17.32
C ASN A 71 13.28 -13.18 16.45
N GLN A 72 12.27 -13.21 15.58
CA GLN A 72 11.96 -14.36 14.71
C GLN A 72 12.35 -14.15 13.24
N VAL A 73 13.27 -13.23 12.94
CA VAL A 73 13.66 -12.91 11.54
C VAL A 73 14.09 -14.15 10.77
N ARG A 74 14.85 -15.07 11.38
CA ARG A 74 15.25 -16.34 10.75
C ARG A 74 14.04 -17.15 10.27
N LYS A 75 13.05 -17.36 11.14
CA LYS A 75 11.85 -18.14 10.83
C LYS A 75 11.02 -17.48 9.71
N VAL A 76 10.89 -16.16 9.76
CA VAL A 76 10.16 -15.38 8.75
C VAL A 76 10.83 -15.49 7.39
N ASP A 77 12.16 -15.37 7.33
CA ASP A 77 12.89 -15.47 6.07
C ASP A 77 12.90 -16.90 5.53
N GLU A 78 13.04 -17.92 6.38
CA GLU A 78 12.91 -19.32 5.99
C GLU A 78 11.54 -19.66 5.43
N ALA A 79 10.46 -19.21 6.08
CA ALA A 79 9.09 -19.40 5.60
C ALA A 79 8.90 -18.74 4.23
N TYR A 80 9.41 -17.51 4.06
CA TYR A 80 9.37 -16.79 2.79
C TYR A 80 10.13 -17.52 1.69
N TRP A 81 11.33 -18.02 1.98
CA TRP A 81 12.13 -18.75 0.99
C TRP A 81 11.54 -20.12 0.65
N LYS A 82 10.96 -20.82 1.63
CA LYS A 82 10.22 -22.05 1.39
C LYS A 82 9.04 -21.80 0.45
N ALA A 83 8.24 -20.76 0.73
CA ALA A 83 7.11 -20.38 -0.11
C ALA A 83 7.52 -20.03 -1.56
N ILE A 84 8.71 -19.47 -1.77
CA ILE A 84 9.23 -19.20 -3.12
C ILE A 84 9.81 -20.46 -3.78
N SER A 85 10.39 -21.37 -3.00
CA SER A 85 11.07 -22.56 -3.53
C SER A 85 10.14 -23.71 -3.90
N THR A 86 8.91 -23.74 -3.38
CA THR A 86 7.94 -24.79 -3.70
C THR A 86 7.38 -24.53 -5.11
N PRO A 87 7.69 -25.37 -6.12
CA PRO A 87 7.12 -25.22 -7.45
C PRO A 87 5.73 -25.85 -7.46
N GLU A 88 4.80 -25.29 -6.68
CA GLU A 88 3.41 -25.72 -6.68
C GLU A 88 2.50 -24.50 -6.64
N VAL A 89 2.03 -24.18 -7.84
CA VAL A 89 0.84 -23.42 -8.25
C VAL A 89 -0.08 -22.97 -7.08
N THR A 90 -0.37 -21.66 -7.03
CA THR A 90 -1.30 -20.91 -6.13
C THR A 90 -0.69 -20.38 -4.80
N LEU A 91 -0.82 -19.14 -4.33
CA LEU A 91 -1.42 -17.87 -4.77
C LEU A 91 -0.45 -16.74 -4.39
N MET A 92 -0.30 -15.78 -5.30
CA MET A 92 0.37 -14.50 -5.09
C MET A 92 -0.08 -13.86 -3.76
N GLU A 93 0.76 -13.82 -2.71
CA GLU A 93 0.52 -12.96 -1.53
C GLU A 93 0.65 -11.52 -2.05
N PRO A 94 -0.47 -10.79 -2.22
CA PRO A 94 -0.43 -9.58 -2.99
C PRO A 94 0.29 -8.51 -2.18
N SER A 95 1.23 -7.78 -2.81
CA SER A 95 1.86 -6.60 -2.20
C SER A 95 0.79 -5.67 -1.63
N ARG A 96 1.11 -4.81 -0.65
CA ARG A 96 0.09 -3.91 -0.05
C ARG A 96 -0.70 -3.11 -1.10
N PHE A 97 -0.08 -2.83 -2.24
CA PHE A 97 -0.73 -2.26 -3.43
C PHE A 97 -1.68 -3.22 -4.12
N ILE A 98 -1.31 -4.49 -4.32
CA ILE A 98 -2.23 -5.48 -4.89
C ILE A 98 -3.33 -5.84 -3.89
N LYS A 99 -3.12 -5.84 -2.57
CA LYS A 99 -4.19 -5.97 -1.55
C LYS A 99 -5.17 -4.80 -1.63
N SER A 100 -4.67 -3.58 -1.82
CA SER A 100 -5.47 -2.39 -2.10
C SER A 100 -6.22 -2.50 -3.43
N LEU A 101 -5.57 -3.00 -4.48
CA LEU A 101 -6.17 -3.21 -5.78
C LEU A 101 -7.24 -4.32 -5.72
N PHE A 102 -7.00 -5.38 -4.95
CA PHE A 102 -7.97 -6.45 -4.68
C PHE A 102 -9.16 -5.95 -3.87
N TRP A 103 -8.96 -5.05 -2.90
CA TRP A 103 -10.07 -4.40 -2.19
C TRP A 103 -10.87 -3.49 -3.11
N LEU A 104 -10.21 -2.76 -4.01
CA LEU A 104 -10.86 -1.92 -5.01
C LEU A 104 -11.65 -2.74 -6.03
N THR A 105 -11.08 -3.81 -6.57
CA THR A 105 -11.76 -4.70 -7.54
C THR A 105 -12.81 -5.59 -6.89
N SER A 106 -12.61 -6.02 -5.64
CA SER A 106 -13.61 -6.75 -4.87
C SER A 106 -14.80 -5.85 -4.51
N LEU A 107 -14.58 -4.60 -4.09
CA LEU A 107 -15.70 -3.66 -3.85
C LEU A 107 -16.42 -3.25 -5.14
N THR A 108 -15.72 -3.11 -6.27
CA THR A 108 -16.39 -2.82 -7.56
C THR A 108 -17.11 -4.04 -8.11
N GLY A 109 -16.54 -5.25 -7.99
CA GLY A 109 -17.17 -6.50 -8.39
C GLY A 109 -18.36 -6.86 -7.50
N PHE A 110 -18.21 -6.75 -6.18
CA PHE A 110 -19.29 -6.95 -5.22
C PHE A 110 -20.34 -5.85 -5.35
N GLY A 111 -19.95 -4.60 -5.61
CA GLY A 111 -20.87 -3.51 -5.92
C GLY A 111 -21.66 -3.75 -7.21
N TYR A 112 -21.04 -4.30 -8.26
CA TYR A 112 -21.70 -4.65 -9.51
C TYR A 112 -22.62 -5.88 -9.37
N ILE A 113 -22.22 -6.88 -8.60
CA ILE A 113 -23.05 -8.05 -8.26
C ILE A 113 -24.20 -7.63 -7.35
N LEU A 114 -23.99 -6.70 -6.42
CA LEU A 114 -25.05 -6.12 -5.61
C LEU A 114 -25.98 -5.29 -6.48
N LEU A 115 -25.48 -4.54 -7.46
CA LEU A 115 -26.30 -3.80 -8.41
C LEU A 115 -27.10 -4.74 -9.31
N LEU A 116 -26.54 -5.88 -9.76
CA LEU A 116 -27.26 -6.92 -10.50
C LEU A 116 -28.31 -7.67 -9.65
N THR A 117 -28.03 -7.90 -8.37
CA THR A 117 -28.97 -8.59 -7.47
C THR A 117 -30.02 -7.66 -6.87
N THR A 118 -29.73 -6.36 -6.77
CA THR A 118 -30.66 -5.32 -6.32
C THR A 118 -31.37 -4.60 -7.46
N THR A 119 -30.91 -4.72 -8.72
CA THR A 119 -31.74 -4.38 -9.88
C THR A 119 -32.92 -5.36 -9.90
N PRO A 120 -34.16 -4.88 -9.78
CA PRO A 120 -35.32 -5.75 -9.88
C PRO A 120 -35.32 -6.46 -11.23
N LYS A 121 -35.50 -7.79 -11.23
CA LYS A 121 -35.77 -8.60 -12.44
C LYS A 121 -36.85 -7.90 -13.26
N GLU A 122 -36.63 -7.74 -14.58
CA GLU A 122 -37.53 -7.06 -15.51
C GLU A 122 -38.99 -7.55 -15.46
N GLU A 123 -39.22 -8.78 -15.00
CA GLU A 123 -40.55 -9.34 -14.79
C GLU A 123 -41.34 -8.69 -13.64
N GLN A 124 -40.66 -8.16 -12.61
CA GLN A 124 -41.30 -7.37 -11.55
C GLN A 124 -41.54 -5.92 -11.98
N PHE A 125 -40.71 -5.37 -12.89
CA PHE A 125 -40.96 -4.06 -13.49
C PHE A 125 -42.18 -4.05 -14.41
N LYS A 126 -42.47 -5.13 -15.16
CA LYS A 126 -43.68 -5.21 -16.00
C LYS A 126 -44.98 -5.28 -15.21
N LYS A 127 -44.96 -5.83 -13.98
CA LYS A 127 -46.12 -5.79 -13.07
C LYS A 127 -46.29 -4.42 -12.42
N VAL A 128 -45.20 -3.79 -11.98
CA VAL A 128 -45.24 -2.46 -11.36
C VAL A 128 -45.52 -1.34 -12.39
N SER A 129 -45.10 -1.46 -13.65
CA SER A 129 -45.42 -0.49 -14.70
C SER A 129 -46.90 -0.55 -15.12
N ASN A 130 -47.52 -1.73 -15.09
CA ASN A 130 -48.94 -1.89 -15.41
C ASN A 130 -49.86 -1.34 -14.32
N ASP A 131 -49.40 -1.24 -13.07
CA ASP A 131 -50.18 -0.69 -11.95
C ASP A 131 -50.11 0.85 -11.85
N TYR A 132 -49.26 1.53 -12.63
CA TYR A 132 -49.14 2.99 -12.65
C TYR A 132 -49.03 3.55 -14.08
N PRO A 133 -50.16 3.84 -14.75
CA PRO A 133 -50.15 4.43 -16.09
C PRO A 133 -49.65 5.89 -16.02
N GLY A 134 -48.39 6.12 -16.38
CA GLY A 134 -47.84 7.49 -16.45
C GLY A 134 -46.32 7.61 -16.53
N VAL A 135 -45.55 6.55 -16.24
CA VAL A 135 -44.08 6.63 -16.17
C VAL A 135 -43.41 6.57 -17.56
N ASP A 136 -44.12 6.10 -18.59
CA ASP A 136 -43.53 5.88 -19.92
C ASP A 136 -43.19 7.16 -20.70
N LYS A 137 -43.75 8.32 -20.30
CA LYS A 137 -43.43 9.59 -20.97
C LYS A 137 -42.13 10.24 -20.48
N PHE A 138 -41.67 9.94 -19.26
CA PHE A 138 -40.43 10.54 -18.74
C PHE A 138 -39.17 9.86 -19.27
N ASN A 139 -39.23 8.56 -19.59
CA ASN A 139 -38.07 7.79 -20.04
C ASN A 139 -37.72 7.97 -21.53
N LYS A 140 -38.50 8.73 -22.30
CA LYS A 140 -38.23 8.97 -23.72
C LYS A 140 -37.55 10.30 -24.02
N LEU A 141 -37.40 11.18 -23.03
CA LEU A 141 -36.66 12.43 -23.18
C LEU A 141 -35.28 12.33 -22.53
N THR A 142 -34.28 12.86 -23.22
CA THR A 142 -32.90 12.88 -22.78
C THR A 142 -32.77 13.68 -21.49
N LYS A 143 -31.82 13.31 -20.61
CA LYS A 143 -31.61 13.98 -19.31
C LYS A 143 -31.45 15.50 -19.43
N GLN A 144 -30.98 15.99 -20.58
CA GLN A 144 -30.85 17.42 -20.88
C GLN A 144 -32.21 18.13 -21.01
N GLU A 145 -33.19 17.49 -21.65
CA GLU A 145 -34.55 18.03 -21.82
C GLU A 145 -35.30 18.06 -20.48
N GLN A 146 -35.10 17.04 -19.65
CA GLN A 146 -35.63 17.03 -18.29
C GLN A 146 -35.04 18.16 -17.43
N LEU A 147 -33.73 18.41 -17.57
CA LEU A 147 -33.04 19.50 -16.88
C LEU A 147 -33.56 20.86 -17.36
N LEU A 148 -33.73 21.05 -18.67
CA LEU A 148 -34.27 22.28 -19.25
C LEU A 148 -35.70 22.55 -18.80
N ALA A 149 -36.56 21.53 -18.74
CA ALA A 149 -37.92 21.67 -18.24
C ALA A 149 -37.96 22.07 -16.76
N VAL A 150 -37.07 21.50 -15.93
CA VAL A 150 -36.94 21.88 -14.51
C VAL A 150 -36.41 23.31 -14.36
N LEU A 151 -35.44 23.71 -15.18
CA LEU A 151 -34.87 25.07 -15.16
C LEU A 151 -35.87 26.13 -15.65
N GLU A 152 -36.63 25.84 -16.71
CA GLU A 152 -37.68 26.74 -17.18
C GLU A 152 -38.77 26.91 -16.10
N LYS A 153 -39.16 25.82 -15.44
CA LYS A 153 -40.12 25.87 -14.32
C LYS A 153 -39.56 26.64 -13.12
N ALA A 154 -38.26 26.48 -12.82
CA ALA A 154 -37.57 27.26 -11.79
C ALA A 154 -37.64 28.75 -12.07
N SER A 155 -37.45 29.15 -13.34
CA SER A 155 -37.43 30.56 -13.75
C SER A 155 -38.79 31.24 -13.62
N ARG A 156 -39.89 30.48 -13.73
CA ARG A 156 -41.26 31.00 -13.64
C ARG A 156 -41.86 30.92 -12.24
N SER A 157 -41.20 30.22 -11.31
CA SER A 157 -41.65 30.02 -9.94
C SER A 157 -40.95 30.98 -8.99
N ASP A 158 -41.71 31.79 -8.26
CA ASP A 158 -41.19 32.72 -7.25
C ASP A 158 -40.53 32.02 -6.05
N LYS A 159 -40.77 30.71 -5.88
CA LYS A 159 -40.23 29.92 -4.76
C LYS A 159 -39.04 29.06 -5.24
N PRO A 160 -37.89 29.11 -4.55
CA PRO A 160 -36.70 28.36 -4.96
C PRO A 160 -36.87 26.85 -4.74
N ILE A 161 -36.43 26.06 -5.73
CA ILE A 161 -36.66 24.60 -5.83
C ILE A 161 -36.15 23.81 -4.63
N TYR A 162 -35.05 24.23 -4.01
CA TYR A 162 -34.46 23.52 -2.85
C TYR A 162 -35.29 23.62 -1.56
N ARG A 163 -36.39 24.39 -1.56
CA ARG A 163 -37.35 24.44 -0.45
C ARG A 163 -38.62 23.61 -0.67
N LEU A 164 -38.79 23.02 -1.85
CA LEU A 164 -39.94 22.18 -2.16
C LEU A 164 -39.63 20.73 -1.78
N SER A 165 -40.57 20.09 -1.08
CA SER A 165 -40.47 18.67 -0.78
C SER A 165 -40.62 17.85 -2.07
N LYS A 166 -39.95 16.69 -2.14
CA LYS A 166 -40.02 15.80 -3.33
C LYS A 166 -41.47 15.44 -3.69
N GLU A 167 -42.34 15.34 -2.68
CA GLU A 167 -43.75 15.02 -2.82
C GLU A 167 -44.56 16.16 -3.47
N GLU A 168 -44.24 17.43 -3.16
CA GLU A 168 -44.88 18.58 -3.80
C GLU A 168 -44.46 18.73 -5.27
N ILE A 169 -43.19 18.47 -5.56
CA ILE A 169 -42.65 18.47 -6.94
C ILE A 169 -43.38 17.41 -7.77
N ASP A 170 -43.54 16.21 -7.23
CA ASP A 170 -44.20 15.10 -7.93
C ASP A 170 -45.73 15.26 -8.03
N LYS A 171 -46.37 16.03 -7.13
CA LYS A 171 -47.82 16.27 -7.15
C LYS A 171 -48.23 17.31 -8.18
N ASP A 172 -47.42 18.35 -8.39
CA ASP A 172 -47.65 19.40 -9.39
C ASP A 172 -47.23 19.02 -10.81
N ILE A 173 -46.53 17.90 -10.98
CA ILE A 173 -46.24 17.31 -12.31
C ILE A 173 -47.39 16.40 -12.78
N ARG A 174 -48.27 15.96 -11.87
CA ARG A 174 -49.42 15.08 -12.18
C ARG A 174 -50.71 15.80 -12.57
N LYS A 175 -50.77 17.13 -12.42
CA LYS A 175 -51.88 17.97 -12.95
C LYS A 175 -51.55 18.43 -14.36
#